data_AF-A0A510HNH2-F1
#
_entry.id   AF-A0A510HNH2-F1
#
_cell.length_a   1.000
_cell.length_b   1.000
_cell.length_c   1.000
_cell.angle_alpha   90.00
_cell.angle_beta   90.00
_cell.angle_gamma   90.00
#
_symmetry.space_group_name_H-M   'P 1'
#
loop_
_entity.id
_entity.type
_entity.pdbx_description
1 polymer ?
#
loop_
_entity_poly.entity_id
_entity_poly.type
_entity_poly.pdbx_seq_one_letter_code
_entity_poly.pdbx_strand_id
1 'polypeptide(L)'
;MTKARSLPGAALLLAAAMLAFILVVVLAAPGERVSAAEKTPRYTVLRVSDAQGVREVVVSTAARREEGMRLVADELRERGNVPEDGTLLVEYRKLRDPSRETGFALVFDSERAVLEAGKTARYGEVYDAGDAERIMEEEDGIRAVSYRDFAEENPGLWERIREFLLPAFF
;
A
#
# COMPACT_ATOMS: atom_id res chain seq x y z
N MET A 1 10.51 -21.72 75.16
CA MET A 1 9.76 -22.35 74.06
C MET A 1 8.93 -21.28 73.37
N THR A 2 9.42 -20.73 72.26
CA THR A 2 8.81 -19.59 71.58
C THR A 2 8.28 -20.07 70.22
N LYS A 3 6.96 -20.20 70.09
CA LYS A 3 6.30 -20.57 68.82
C LYS A 3 6.32 -19.37 67.88
N ALA A 4 7.17 -19.41 66.86
CA ALA A 4 7.08 -18.49 65.72
C ALA A 4 5.88 -18.91 64.86
N ARG A 5 4.83 -18.09 64.83
CA ARG A 5 3.73 -18.20 63.87
C ARG A 5 4.24 -17.67 62.53
N SER A 6 4.48 -18.58 61.59
CA SER A 6 4.72 -18.25 60.18
C SER A 6 3.42 -17.68 59.58
N LEU A 7 3.44 -16.41 59.19
CA LEU A 7 2.37 -15.75 58.43
C LEU A 7 2.44 -16.24 56.97
N PRO A 8 1.48 -17.03 56.47
CA PRO A 8 1.52 -17.54 55.09
C PRO A 8 1.10 -16.49 54.04
N GLY A 9 0.71 -15.28 54.47
CA GLY A 9 0.17 -14.25 53.57
C GLY A 9 1.21 -13.38 52.85
N ALA A 10 2.44 -13.26 53.37
CA ALA A 10 3.44 -12.37 52.79
C ALA A 10 4.09 -12.94 51.51
N ALA A 11 4.21 -14.27 51.41
CA ALA A 11 4.79 -14.92 50.24
C ALA A 11 3.87 -14.88 49.00
N LEU A 12 2.54 -14.91 49.22
CA LEU A 12 1.54 -14.85 48.16
C LEU A 12 1.44 -13.45 47.52
N LEU A 13 1.64 -12.38 48.30
CA LEU A 13 1.64 -11.01 47.79
C LEU A 13 2.92 -10.66 47.01
N LEU A 14 4.06 -11.21 47.40
CA LEU A 14 5.34 -11.06 46.68
C LEU A 14 5.33 -11.77 45.32
N ALA A 15 4.70 -12.95 45.23
CA ALA A 15 4.54 -13.67 43.97
C ALA A 15 3.62 -12.93 42.99
N ALA A 16 2.54 -12.31 43.47
CA ALA A 16 1.63 -11.53 42.63
C ALA A 16 2.26 -10.22 42.11
N ALA A 17 3.08 -9.54 42.93
CA ALA A 17 3.79 -8.33 42.51
C ALA A 17 4.89 -8.61 41.48
N MET A 18 5.60 -9.74 41.58
CA MET A 18 6.57 -10.15 40.57
C MET A 18 5.93 -10.53 39.24
N LEU A 19 4.75 -11.14 39.24
CA LEU A 19 4.03 -11.50 38.01
C LEU A 19 3.54 -10.27 37.26
N ALA A 20 3.11 -9.23 37.97
CA ALA A 20 2.68 -7.97 37.37
C ALA A 20 3.86 -7.19 36.74
N PHE A 21 5.05 -7.26 37.35
CA PHE A 21 6.25 -6.61 36.80
C PHE A 21 6.76 -7.31 35.53
N ILE A 22 6.69 -8.65 35.46
CA ILE A 22 7.03 -9.40 34.24
C ILE A 22 6.03 -9.09 33.12
N LEU A 23 4.72 -8.94 33.43
CA LEU A 23 3.71 -8.61 32.44
C LEU A 23 3.92 -7.19 31.84
N VAL A 24 4.36 -6.23 32.65
CA VAL A 24 4.67 -4.86 32.17
C VAL A 24 5.96 -4.85 31.32
N VAL A 25 6.97 -5.64 31.66
CA VAL A 25 8.20 -5.75 30.84
C VAL A 25 7.95 -6.45 29.50
N VAL A 26 7.00 -7.41 29.45
CA VAL A 26 6.58 -8.04 28.18
C VAL A 26 5.74 -7.10 27.31
N LEU A 27 4.92 -6.24 27.91
CA LEU A 27 4.10 -5.25 27.18
C LEU A 27 4.88 -3.99 26.77
N ALA A 28 6.03 -3.72 27.41
CA ALA A 28 6.87 -2.56 27.15
C ALA A 28 8.15 -2.91 26.36
N ALA A 29 8.19 -4.04 25.65
CA ALA A 29 9.27 -4.35 24.73
C ALA A 29 9.25 -3.34 23.56
N PRO A 30 10.19 -2.38 23.49
CA PRO A 30 10.31 -1.48 22.37
C PRO A 30 11.33 -2.10 21.39
N GLY A 31 10.84 -2.52 20.23
CA GLY A 31 11.69 -3.07 19.16
C GLY A 31 11.63 -4.60 19.13
N GLU A 32 11.41 -5.22 17.99
CA GLU A 32 11.81 -4.78 16.66
C GLU A 32 10.59 -4.40 15.80
N ARG A 33 10.54 -3.14 15.35
CA ARG A 33 10.07 -2.91 13.98
C ARG A 33 11.09 -3.62 13.11
N VAL A 34 10.83 -4.89 12.83
CA VAL A 34 11.53 -5.63 11.80
C VAL A 34 11.14 -4.93 10.50
N SER A 35 11.87 -3.88 10.15
CA SER A 35 12.07 -3.46 8.78
C SER A 35 12.89 -4.58 8.14
N ALA A 36 12.27 -5.75 7.98
CA ALA A 36 12.70 -6.69 6.96
C ALA A 36 12.52 -5.89 5.68
N ALA A 37 13.63 -5.54 5.02
CA ALA A 37 13.59 -4.98 3.69
C ALA A 37 12.63 -5.84 2.86
N GLU A 38 11.43 -5.33 2.64
CA GLU A 38 10.35 -6.12 2.11
C GLU A 38 10.71 -6.37 0.65
N LYS A 39 11.01 -7.63 0.31
CA LYS A 39 11.51 -7.94 -1.03
C LYS A 39 10.41 -7.66 -2.05
N THR A 40 10.70 -6.82 -3.04
CA THR A 40 9.76 -6.53 -4.13
C THR A 40 9.22 -7.82 -4.75
N PRO A 41 7.88 -7.97 -4.85
CA PRO A 41 7.28 -9.15 -5.48
C PRO A 41 7.77 -9.35 -6.91
N ARG A 42 7.98 -10.60 -7.31
CA ARG A 42 8.33 -10.91 -8.70
C ARG A 42 7.18 -10.50 -9.63
N TYR A 43 7.53 -9.82 -10.71
CA TYR A 43 6.61 -9.43 -11.77
C TYR A 43 7.22 -9.66 -13.16
N THR A 44 6.39 -9.53 -14.19
CA THR A 44 6.78 -9.57 -15.60
C THR A 44 6.07 -8.44 -16.34
N VAL A 45 6.81 -7.61 -17.05
CA VAL A 45 6.24 -6.56 -17.89
C VAL A 45 5.59 -7.20 -19.10
N LEU A 46 4.31 -6.91 -19.33
CA LEU A 46 3.51 -7.43 -20.44
C LEU A 46 3.41 -6.42 -21.58
N ARG A 47 3.22 -5.15 -21.24
CA ARG A 47 3.05 -4.05 -22.20
C ARG A 47 3.61 -2.76 -21.62
N VAL A 48 4.18 -1.94 -22.50
CA VAL A 48 4.52 -0.55 -22.23
C VAL A 48 3.88 0.30 -23.33
N SER A 49 3.21 1.38 -22.94
CA SER A 49 2.65 2.38 -23.84
C SER A 49 2.97 3.77 -23.36
N ASP A 50 3.31 4.66 -24.29
CA ASP A 50 3.64 6.05 -24.01
C ASP A 50 2.57 6.99 -24.57
N ALA A 51 2.23 8.00 -23.78
CA ALA A 51 1.39 9.13 -24.16
C ALA A 51 2.02 10.43 -23.62
N GLN A 52 1.48 11.58 -24.01
CA GLN A 52 2.00 12.87 -23.55
C GLN A 52 1.91 12.97 -22.01
N GLY A 53 3.08 13.04 -21.35
CA GLY A 53 3.20 13.15 -19.89
C GLY A 53 2.81 11.89 -19.11
N VAL A 54 2.55 10.76 -19.80
CA VAL A 54 2.10 9.52 -19.15
C VAL A 54 2.80 8.33 -19.77
N ARG A 55 3.36 7.46 -18.92
CA ARG A 55 3.77 6.11 -19.30
C ARG A 55 2.85 5.10 -18.63
N GLU A 56 2.33 4.17 -19.41
CA GLU A 56 1.53 3.06 -18.91
C GLU A 56 2.36 1.77 -18.99
N VAL A 57 2.42 1.03 -17.89
CA VAL A 57 3.10 -0.26 -17.80
C VAL A 57 2.13 -1.29 -17.26
N VAL A 58 1.83 -2.30 -18.07
CA VAL A 58 1.01 -3.44 -17.64
C VAL A 58 1.94 -4.54 -17.17
N VAL A 59 1.78 -5.00 -15.94
CA VAL A 59 2.60 -6.06 -15.37
C VAL A 59 1.75 -7.25 -14.92
N SER A 60 2.31 -8.45 -15.06
CA SER A 60 1.82 -9.63 -14.36
C SER A 60 2.57 -9.77 -13.04
N THR A 61 1.86 -9.91 -11.93
CA THR A 61 2.46 -10.09 -10.60
C THR A 61 1.67 -11.06 -9.75
N ALA A 62 2.34 -11.64 -8.75
CA ALA A 62 1.68 -12.41 -7.69
C ALA A 62 1.22 -11.53 -6.51
N ALA A 63 1.56 -10.23 -6.50
CA ALA A 63 1.10 -9.30 -5.49
C ALA A 63 -0.44 -9.22 -5.50
N ARG A 64 -1.04 -9.26 -4.30
CA ARG A 64 -2.51 -9.22 -4.10
C ARG A 64 -2.95 -8.15 -3.10
N ARG A 65 -2.00 -7.44 -2.52
CA ARG A 65 -2.20 -6.40 -1.50
C ARG A 65 -1.51 -5.13 -1.97
N GLU A 66 -2.02 -4.00 -1.52
CA GLU A 66 -1.53 -2.67 -1.91
C GLU A 66 -0.05 -2.48 -1.61
N GLU A 67 0.42 -2.87 -0.42
CA GLU A 67 1.84 -2.84 -0.04
C GLU A 67 2.73 -3.56 -1.07
N GLY A 68 2.35 -4.77 -1.48
CA GLY A 68 3.09 -5.51 -2.51
C GLY A 68 3.05 -4.88 -3.90
N MET A 69 1.94 -4.25 -4.27
CA MET A 69 1.82 -3.51 -5.54
C MET A 69 2.67 -2.23 -5.50
N ARG A 70 2.66 -1.52 -4.37
CA ARG A 70 3.46 -0.33 -4.12
C ARG A 70 4.95 -0.61 -4.29
N LEU A 71 5.46 -1.73 -3.76
CA LEU A 71 6.85 -2.14 -3.98
C LEU A 71 7.20 -2.35 -5.46
N VAL A 72 6.28 -2.88 -6.27
CA VAL A 72 6.49 -3.05 -7.72
C VAL A 72 6.46 -1.71 -8.44
N ALA A 73 5.53 -0.81 -8.08
CA ALA A 73 5.47 0.55 -8.63
C ALA A 73 6.75 1.32 -8.32
N ASP A 74 7.25 1.22 -7.10
CA ASP A 74 8.47 1.87 -6.65
C ASP A 74 9.69 1.37 -7.44
N GLU A 75 9.85 0.05 -7.61
CA GLU A 75 10.93 -0.50 -8.43
C GLU A 75 10.85 -0.03 -9.90
N LEU A 76 9.64 0.11 -10.46
CA LEU A 76 9.47 0.66 -11.81
C LEU A 76 9.85 2.14 -11.87
N ARG A 77 9.52 2.93 -10.84
CA ARG A 77 9.92 4.34 -10.68
C ARG A 77 11.45 4.48 -10.65
N GLU A 78 12.13 3.74 -9.78
CA GLU A 78 13.59 3.78 -9.63
C GLU A 78 14.32 3.41 -10.94
N ARG A 79 13.69 2.60 -11.79
CA ARG A 79 14.22 2.22 -13.11
C ARG A 79 13.96 3.28 -14.20
N GLY A 80 13.42 4.44 -13.86
CA GLY A 80 13.20 5.55 -14.79
C GLY A 80 11.98 5.35 -15.71
N ASN A 81 10.96 4.62 -15.26
CA ASN A 81 9.72 4.48 -16.04
C ASN A 81 8.75 5.67 -15.83
N VAL A 82 9.03 6.56 -14.89
CA VAL A 82 8.26 7.79 -14.73
C VAL A 82 8.80 8.85 -15.71
N PRO A 83 7.96 9.45 -16.57
CA PRO A 83 8.37 10.59 -17.39
C PRO A 83 8.54 11.84 -16.50
N GLU A 84 9.48 12.71 -16.88
CA GLU A 84 9.73 13.98 -16.18
C GLU A 84 8.45 14.82 -16.05
N ASP A 85 8.12 15.22 -14.82
CA ASP A 85 6.88 15.92 -14.47
C ASP A 85 5.61 15.22 -14.96
N GLY A 86 5.63 13.89 -15.02
CA GLY A 86 4.54 13.10 -15.53
C GLY A 86 4.09 12.00 -14.59
N THR A 87 3.31 11.07 -15.14
CA THR A 87 2.67 10.00 -14.38
C THR A 87 3.03 8.64 -14.98
N LEU A 88 3.40 7.70 -14.13
CA LEU A 88 3.45 6.29 -14.46
C LEU A 88 2.17 5.62 -13.96
N LEU A 89 1.37 5.06 -14.88
CA LEU A 89 0.24 4.19 -14.57
C LEU A 89 0.72 2.73 -14.63
N VAL A 90 0.63 2.02 -13.51
CA VAL A 90 0.94 0.59 -13.43
C VAL A 90 -0.35 -0.20 -13.31
N GLU A 91 -0.65 -1.05 -14.29
CA GLU A 91 -1.80 -1.95 -14.25
C GLU A 91 -1.33 -3.36 -13.82
N TYR A 92 -1.95 -3.93 -12.78
CA TYR A 92 -1.56 -5.24 -12.24
C TYR A 92 -2.51 -6.35 -12.69
N ARG A 93 -1.98 -7.39 -13.33
CA ARG A 93 -2.75 -8.55 -13.82
C ARG A 93 -2.32 -9.87 -13.19
N LYS A 94 -3.26 -10.81 -13.07
CA LYS A 94 -2.94 -12.19 -12.67
C LYS A 94 -2.31 -12.97 -13.80
N LEU A 95 -1.19 -13.64 -13.49
CA LEU A 95 -0.48 -14.50 -14.46
C LEU A 95 -1.35 -15.62 -15.06
N ARG A 96 -2.23 -16.21 -14.23
CA ARG A 96 -3.10 -17.33 -14.64
C ARG A 96 -4.43 -16.89 -15.24
N ASP A 97 -4.72 -15.59 -15.18
CA ASP A 97 -5.98 -15.02 -15.67
C ASP A 97 -5.74 -13.54 -16.04
N PRO A 98 -5.06 -13.28 -17.18
CA PRO A 98 -4.63 -11.94 -17.54
C PRO A 98 -5.78 -10.99 -17.92
N SER A 99 -7.00 -11.50 -18.07
CA SER A 99 -8.20 -10.66 -18.20
C SER A 99 -8.75 -10.20 -16.84
N ARG A 100 -8.27 -10.77 -15.72
CA ARG A 100 -8.57 -10.28 -14.37
C ARG A 100 -7.46 -9.36 -13.88
N GLU A 101 -7.76 -8.08 -13.96
CA GLU A 101 -7.00 -7.03 -13.31
C GLU A 101 -7.15 -7.14 -11.78
N THR A 102 -6.08 -6.81 -11.05
CA THR A 102 -5.99 -6.97 -9.59
C THR A 102 -5.85 -5.66 -8.83
N GLY A 103 -5.49 -4.60 -9.53
CA GLY A 103 -5.38 -3.25 -9.02
C GLY A 103 -4.63 -2.38 -10.00
N PHE A 104 -4.37 -1.15 -9.60
CA PHE A 104 -3.52 -0.23 -10.33
C PHE A 104 -2.72 0.64 -9.35
N ALA A 105 -1.66 1.26 -9.85
CA ALA A 105 -0.95 2.31 -9.13
C ALA A 105 -0.72 3.51 -10.03
N LEU A 106 -0.84 4.70 -9.47
CA LEU A 106 -0.38 5.94 -10.05
C LEU A 106 0.90 6.36 -9.34
N VAL A 107 1.92 6.67 -10.12
CA VAL A 107 3.19 7.18 -9.61
C VAL A 107 3.45 8.54 -10.24
N PHE A 108 3.59 9.56 -9.40
CA PHE A 108 3.77 10.94 -9.80
C PHE A 108 5.21 11.38 -9.59
N ASP A 109 5.78 12.08 -10.58
CA ASP A 109 7.13 12.65 -10.50
C ASP A 109 7.16 13.97 -9.71
N SER A 110 6.03 14.69 -9.69
CA SER A 110 5.92 16.01 -9.08
C SER A 110 4.47 16.35 -8.70
N GLU A 111 4.30 17.33 -7.80
CA GLU A 111 2.98 17.89 -7.47
C GLU A 111 2.24 18.41 -8.71
N ARG A 112 2.99 18.95 -9.68
CA ARG A 112 2.45 19.39 -10.97
C ARG A 112 1.80 18.23 -11.71
N ALA A 113 2.42 17.06 -11.72
CA ALA A 113 1.86 15.85 -12.33
C ALA A 113 0.57 15.41 -11.64
N VAL A 114 0.49 15.48 -10.30
CA VAL A 114 -0.72 15.18 -9.53
C VAL A 114 -1.87 16.11 -9.93
N LEU A 115 -1.61 17.42 -9.95
CA LEU A 115 -2.62 18.41 -10.30
C LEU A 115 -3.10 18.28 -11.75
N GLU A 116 -2.20 18.03 -12.71
CA GLU A 116 -2.56 17.80 -14.11
C GLU A 116 -3.41 16.52 -14.29
N ALA A 117 -3.08 15.46 -13.55
CA ALA A 117 -3.88 14.24 -13.51
C ALA A 117 -5.32 14.52 -12.99
N GLY A 118 -5.44 15.36 -11.97
CA GLY A 118 -6.72 15.78 -11.38
C GLY A 118 -7.58 16.65 -12.30
N LYS A 119 -6.97 17.52 -13.12
CA LYS A 119 -7.69 18.41 -14.06
C LYS A 119 -8.45 17.67 -15.15
N THR A 120 -7.95 16.50 -15.56
CA THR A 120 -8.53 15.74 -16.67
C THR A 120 -9.54 14.69 -16.21
N ALA A 121 -9.71 14.50 -14.89
CA ALA A 121 -10.44 13.38 -14.28
C ALA A 121 -10.07 12.01 -14.87
N ARG A 122 -8.90 11.93 -15.54
CA ARG A 122 -8.46 10.80 -16.36
C ARG A 122 -8.29 9.53 -15.52
N TYR A 123 -8.13 9.69 -14.21
CA TYR A 123 -7.96 8.60 -13.24
C TYR A 123 -9.06 8.59 -12.16
N GLY A 124 -10.21 9.22 -12.44
CA GLY A 124 -11.41 9.09 -11.60
C GLY A 124 -11.49 10.00 -10.38
N GLU A 125 -10.46 10.80 -10.10
CA GLU A 125 -10.40 11.75 -8.99
C GLU A 125 -9.98 13.14 -9.48
N VAL A 126 -10.46 14.19 -8.81
CA VAL A 126 -10.00 15.56 -8.97
C VAL A 126 -9.11 15.86 -7.76
N TYR A 127 -7.85 16.18 -8.01
CA TYR A 127 -6.88 16.52 -6.97
C TYR A 127 -6.76 18.03 -6.83
N ASP A 128 -6.87 18.53 -5.60
CA ASP A 128 -6.51 19.89 -5.26
C ASP A 128 -5.04 20.01 -4.80
N ALA A 129 -4.62 21.23 -4.44
CA ALA A 129 -3.25 21.48 -3.99
C ALA A 129 -2.91 20.75 -2.68
N GLY A 130 -3.88 20.60 -1.78
CA GLY A 130 -3.67 19.87 -0.52
C GLY A 130 -3.57 18.37 -0.76
N ASP A 131 -4.35 17.83 -1.70
CA ASP A 131 -4.22 16.44 -2.12
C ASP A 131 -2.85 16.17 -2.78
N ALA A 132 -2.37 17.10 -3.61
CA ALA A 132 -1.06 16.97 -4.26
C ALA A 132 0.09 16.95 -3.24
N GLU A 133 0.11 17.88 -2.28
CA GLU A 133 1.09 17.91 -1.19
C GLU A 133 1.03 16.61 -0.37
N ARG A 134 -0.17 16.19 0.04
CA ARG A 134 -0.36 14.94 0.81
C ARG A 134 0.15 13.71 0.05
N ILE A 135 -0.17 13.58 -1.23
CA ILE A 135 0.26 12.44 -2.04
C ILE A 135 1.77 12.41 -2.17
N MET A 136 2.42 13.56 -2.37
CA MET A 136 3.87 13.61 -2.52
C MET A 136 4.59 13.37 -1.19
N GLU A 137 4.11 13.95 -0.09
CA GLU A 137 4.80 13.88 1.21
C GLU A 137 4.46 12.62 2.01
N GLU A 138 3.18 12.23 2.08
CA GLU A 138 2.71 11.13 2.92
C GLU A 138 2.68 9.80 2.16
N GLU A 139 2.33 9.85 0.87
CA GLU A 139 2.24 8.67 0.01
C GLU A 139 3.47 8.51 -0.91
N ASP A 140 4.54 9.30 -0.73
CA ASP A 140 5.78 9.28 -1.53
C ASP A 140 5.51 9.26 -3.05
N GLY A 141 4.50 10.00 -3.48
CA GLY A 141 4.09 10.09 -4.88
C GLY A 141 3.51 8.80 -5.48
N ILE A 142 3.28 7.74 -4.69
CA ILE A 142 2.75 6.46 -5.16
C ILE A 142 1.38 6.22 -4.53
N ARG A 143 0.33 6.23 -5.35
CA ARG A 143 -1.02 5.84 -4.93
C ARG A 143 -1.37 4.48 -5.53
N ALA A 144 -1.28 3.43 -4.72
CA ALA A 144 -1.55 2.06 -5.13
C ALA A 144 -2.88 1.59 -4.54
N VAL A 145 -3.76 1.04 -5.38
CA VAL A 145 -5.11 0.65 -4.98
C VAL A 145 -5.44 -0.73 -5.53
N SER A 146 -5.97 -1.61 -4.68
CA SER A 146 -6.50 -2.90 -5.15
C SER A 146 -7.93 -2.74 -5.66
N TYR A 147 -8.27 -3.37 -6.79
CA TYR A 147 -9.64 -3.26 -7.31
C TYR A 147 -10.69 -3.81 -6.36
N ARG A 148 -10.32 -4.82 -5.57
CA ARG A 148 -11.24 -5.38 -4.57
C ARG A 148 -11.52 -4.35 -3.49
N ASP A 149 -10.47 -3.76 -2.94
CA ASP A 149 -10.60 -2.83 -1.80
C ASP A 149 -11.25 -1.52 -2.28
N PHE A 150 -10.90 -1.05 -3.49
CA PHE A 150 -11.59 0.05 -4.16
C PHE A 150 -13.08 -0.21 -4.39
N ALA A 151 -13.44 -1.41 -4.83
CA ALA A 151 -14.84 -1.79 -5.06
C ALA A 151 -15.66 -1.83 -3.76
N GLU A 152 -15.02 -2.25 -2.66
CA GLU A 152 -15.63 -2.26 -1.32
C GLU A 152 -15.86 -0.84 -0.79
N GLU A 153 -14.92 0.08 -1.01
CA GLU A 153 -15.02 1.47 -0.56
C GLU A 153 -15.90 2.34 -1.45
N ASN A 154 -15.94 2.06 -2.76
CA ASN A 154 -16.57 2.89 -3.78
C ASN A 154 -17.52 2.07 -4.68
N PRO A 155 -18.56 1.42 -4.13
CA PRO A 155 -19.38 0.47 -4.88
C PRO A 155 -20.07 1.09 -6.10
N GLY A 156 -20.49 2.36 -6.04
CA GLY A 156 -21.14 3.07 -7.15
C GLY A 156 -20.19 3.68 -8.19
N LEU A 157 -18.90 3.83 -7.86
CA LEU A 157 -17.86 4.28 -8.78
C LEU A 157 -17.21 3.10 -9.50
N TRP A 158 -17.07 1.97 -8.79
CA TRP A 158 -16.55 0.71 -9.31
C TRP A 158 -17.33 0.19 -10.51
N GLU A 159 -18.66 0.19 -10.47
CA GLU A 159 -19.49 -0.23 -11.61
C GLU A 159 -19.21 0.62 -12.86
N ARG A 160 -18.97 1.93 -12.70
CA ARG A 160 -18.62 2.83 -13.80
C ARG A 160 -17.19 2.63 -14.28
N ILE A 161 -16.23 2.47 -13.37
CA ILE A 161 -14.83 2.25 -13.72
C ILE A 161 -14.64 0.90 -14.43
N ARG A 162 -15.40 -0.12 -14.03
CA ARG A 162 -15.43 -1.43 -14.70
C ARG A 162 -15.83 -1.31 -16.18
N GLU A 163 -16.72 -0.39 -16.53
CA GLU A 163 -17.12 -0.12 -17.92
C GLU A 163 -16.03 0.58 -18.75
N PHE A 164 -15.15 1.36 -18.11
CA PHE A 164 -14.07 2.09 -18.78
C PHE A 164 -12.74 1.32 -18.83
N LEU A 165 -12.42 0.53 -17.80
CA LEU A 165 -11.15 -0.19 -17.68
C LEU A 165 -11.21 -1.60 -18.27
N LEU A 166 -12.35 -2.28 -18.21
CA LEU A 166 -12.50 -3.53 -18.95
C LEU A 166 -12.90 -3.17 -20.39
N PRO A 167 -12.07 -3.44 -21.42
CA PRO A 167 -12.56 -3.36 -22.78
C PRO A 167 -13.78 -4.27 -22.89
N ALA A 168 -14.90 -3.71 -23.36
CA ALA A 168 -16.05 -4.50 -23.75
C ALA A 168 -15.58 -5.52 -24.80
N PHE A 169 -15.39 -6.77 -24.37
CA PHE A 169 -15.17 -7.88 -25.29
C PHE A 169 -16.46 -8.08 -26.07
N PHE A 170 -16.46 -7.65 -27.34
CA PHE A 170 -17.33 -8.18 -28.37
C PHE A 170 -16.68 -9.40 -29.01
#